data_AF-A0A147GS79-F1
#
_entry.id   AF-A0A147GS79-F1
#
_cell.length_a   1.000
_cell.length_b   1.000
_cell.length_c   1.000
_cell.angle_alpha   90.00
_cell.angle_beta   90.00
_cell.angle_gamma   90.00
#
_symmetry.space_group_name_H-M   'P 1'
#
loop_
_entity.id
_entity.type
_entity.pdbx_description
1 polymer ?
#
loop_
_entity_poly.entity_id
_entity_poly.type
_entity_poly.pdbx_seq_one_letter_code
_entity_poly.pdbx_strand_id
1 'polypeptide(L)'
;ASDAAAGEAGDVARRLIGQLRAFERNALRLCGSPEAVTGASYLLCTLADELLTRRMGLNWTLESLLVYHHADAHGGQRCWALLDELLAPDAARRQPHRKPLLALYDLAIALGMRGVHALAPGGEQALHQLRTRLQAELGDAAAQAPGPAEMMALATRHARPSRRWLGVGLAAAVLLAVAGLHAATQRQLEAQWLAAARDAAQALAADGTPGSRP
;
A
#
# COMPACT_ATOMS: atom_id res chain seq x y z
N ALA A 1 13.72 19.63 7.56
CA ALA A 1 12.28 19.33 7.38
C ALA A 1 11.89 19.27 5.91
N SER A 2 12.32 20.21 5.06
CA SER A 2 12.00 20.22 3.61
C SER A 2 12.55 19.00 2.85
N ASP A 3 13.78 18.55 3.12
CA ASP A 3 14.38 17.40 2.42
C ASP A 3 13.69 16.06 2.73
N ALA A 4 13.19 15.89 3.95
CA ALA A 4 12.48 14.67 4.35
C ALA A 4 11.09 14.60 3.67
N ALA A 5 10.36 15.72 3.62
CA ALA A 5 9.08 15.81 2.93
C ALA A 5 9.22 15.65 1.40
N ALA A 6 10.29 16.19 0.82
CA ALA A 6 10.62 15.98 -0.59
C ALA A 6 10.97 14.51 -0.89
N GLY A 7 11.70 13.84 0.02
CA GLY A 7 11.99 12.40 -0.08
C GLY A 7 10.73 11.54 -0.02
N GLU A 8 9.83 11.83 0.92
CA GLU A 8 8.55 11.13 1.07
C GLU A 8 7.64 11.31 -0.15
N ALA A 9 7.52 12.55 -0.66
CA ALA A 9 6.77 12.83 -1.88
C ALA A 9 7.33 12.04 -3.08
N GLY A 10 8.65 11.98 -3.23
CA GLY A 10 9.31 11.20 -4.29
C GLY A 10 9.07 9.68 -4.18
N ASP A 11 9.02 9.13 -2.96
CA ASP A 11 8.69 7.72 -2.74
C ASP A 11 7.23 7.40 -3.07
N VAL A 12 6.30 8.27 -2.65
CA VAL A 12 4.88 8.16 -2.98
C VAL A 12 4.69 8.22 -4.50
N ALA A 13 5.33 9.19 -5.16
CA ALA A 13 5.31 9.34 -6.62
C ALA A 13 5.76 8.06 -7.34
N ARG A 14 6.95 7.53 -6.98
CA ARG A 14 7.48 6.30 -7.58
C ARG A 14 6.53 5.12 -7.41
N ARG A 15 5.92 4.98 -6.23
CA ARG A 15 4.96 3.91 -5.95
C ARG A 15 3.71 4.06 -6.81
N LEU A 16 3.16 5.26 -6.92
CA LEU A 16 1.98 5.54 -7.74
C LEU A 16 2.24 5.30 -9.22
N ILE A 17 3.38 5.73 -9.76
CA ILE A 17 3.79 5.43 -11.15
C ILE A 17 3.84 3.90 -11.38
N GLY A 18 4.43 3.16 -10.44
CA GLY A 18 4.48 1.69 -10.52
C GLY A 18 3.08 1.05 -10.53
N GLN A 19 2.18 1.53 -9.67
CA GLN A 19 0.80 1.07 -9.60
C GLN A 19 -0.01 1.44 -10.84
N LEU A 20 0.18 2.64 -11.38
CA LEU A 20 -0.49 3.11 -12.59
C LEU A 20 -0.10 2.25 -13.81
N ARG A 21 1.20 1.98 -13.99
CA ARG A 21 1.66 1.08 -15.06
C ARG A 21 1.11 -0.33 -14.92
N ALA A 22 0.97 -0.84 -13.69
CA ALA A 22 0.37 -2.14 -13.43
C ALA A 22 -1.13 -2.14 -13.74
N PHE A 23 -1.83 -1.07 -13.35
CA PHE A 23 -3.22 -0.83 -13.70
C PHE A 23 -3.41 -0.83 -15.22
N GLU A 24 -2.66 -0.04 -15.97
CA GLU A 24 -2.81 0.06 -17.44
C GLU A 24 -2.65 -1.28 -18.14
N ARG A 25 -1.62 -2.05 -17.76
CA ARG A 25 -1.41 -3.41 -18.30
C ARG A 25 -2.58 -4.34 -18.00
N ASN A 26 -3.12 -4.30 -16.78
CA ASN A 26 -4.21 -5.16 -16.37
C ASN A 26 -5.54 -4.73 -17.01
N ALA A 27 -5.82 -3.43 -17.01
CA ALA A 27 -7.02 -2.85 -17.61
C ALA A 27 -7.07 -3.15 -19.11
N LEU A 28 -5.95 -2.95 -19.83
CA LEU A 28 -5.89 -3.23 -21.25
C LEU A 28 -6.19 -4.70 -21.58
N ARG A 29 -5.70 -5.63 -20.75
CA ARG A 29 -5.99 -7.06 -20.90
C ARG A 29 -7.46 -7.41 -20.66
N LEU A 30 -8.15 -6.66 -19.79
CA LEU A 30 -9.54 -6.94 -19.42
C LEU A 30 -10.54 -6.28 -20.38
N CYS A 31 -10.33 -5.01 -20.73
CA CYS A 31 -11.27 -4.25 -21.56
C CYS A 31 -10.91 -4.21 -23.04
N GLY A 32 -9.66 -4.49 -23.41
CA GLY A 32 -9.18 -4.48 -24.81
C GLY A 32 -9.19 -3.11 -25.49
N SER A 33 -9.52 -2.02 -24.78
CA SER A 33 -9.65 -0.67 -25.34
C SER A 33 -8.54 0.25 -24.81
N PRO A 34 -7.50 0.54 -25.62
CA PRO A 34 -6.43 1.47 -25.22
C PRO A 34 -6.96 2.86 -24.85
N GLU A 35 -7.94 3.36 -25.60
CA GLU A 35 -8.59 4.66 -25.34
C GLU A 35 -9.23 4.69 -23.95
N ALA A 36 -9.97 3.63 -23.58
CA ALA A 36 -10.57 3.54 -22.25
C ALA A 36 -9.51 3.47 -21.14
N VAL A 37 -8.39 2.78 -21.38
CA VAL A 37 -7.27 2.73 -20.44
C VAL A 37 -6.62 4.11 -20.27
N THR A 38 -6.38 4.83 -21.37
CA THR A 38 -5.81 6.19 -21.33
C THR A 38 -6.72 7.16 -20.59
N GLY A 39 -8.03 7.12 -20.84
CA GLY A 39 -8.99 7.93 -20.09
C GLY A 39 -8.99 7.61 -18.59
N ALA A 40 -8.85 6.34 -18.24
CA ALA A 40 -8.83 5.91 -16.84
C ALA A 40 -7.54 6.30 -16.13
N SER A 41 -6.36 6.12 -16.76
CA SER A 41 -5.09 6.56 -16.17
C SER A 41 -5.02 8.08 -16.03
N TYR A 42 -5.59 8.82 -16.98
CA TYR A 42 -5.71 10.28 -16.90
C TYR A 42 -6.53 10.73 -15.69
N LEU A 43 -7.71 10.13 -15.49
CA LEU A 43 -8.55 10.41 -14.32
C LEU A 43 -7.85 10.03 -13.01
N LEU A 44 -7.17 8.89 -12.95
CA LEU A 44 -6.44 8.46 -11.75
C LEU A 44 -5.29 9.39 -11.40
N CYS A 45 -4.53 9.88 -12.39
CA CYS A 45 -3.49 10.89 -12.18
C CYS A 45 -4.09 12.19 -11.64
N THR A 46 -5.18 12.66 -12.24
CA THR A 46 -5.89 13.89 -11.81
C THR A 46 -6.39 13.77 -10.37
N LEU A 47 -7.02 12.64 -10.03
CA LEU A 47 -7.51 12.34 -8.69
C LEU A 47 -6.36 12.31 -7.67
N ALA A 48 -5.27 11.61 -7.98
CA ALA A 48 -4.13 11.48 -7.09
C ALA A 48 -3.47 12.84 -6.83
N ASP A 49 -3.22 13.62 -7.89
CA ASP A 49 -2.64 14.96 -7.79
C ASP A 49 -3.49 15.88 -6.90
N GLU A 50 -4.81 15.89 -7.06
CA GLU A 50 -5.72 16.69 -6.23
C GLU A 50 -5.74 16.22 -4.77
N LEU A 51 -5.88 14.92 -4.52
CA LEU A 51 -6.00 14.38 -3.16
C LEU A 51 -4.71 14.51 -2.36
N LEU A 52 -3.55 14.27 -2.98
CA LEU A 52 -2.26 14.37 -2.29
C LEU A 52 -1.93 15.81 -1.94
N THR A 53 -2.20 16.74 -2.86
CA THR A 53 -2.03 18.17 -2.60
C THR A 53 -2.97 18.65 -1.50
N ARG A 54 -4.27 18.35 -1.60
CA ARG A 54 -5.28 18.90 -0.70
C ARG A 54 -5.34 18.23 0.66
N ARG A 55 -5.18 16.91 0.75
CA ARG A 55 -5.32 16.17 2.02
C ARG A 55 -4.00 15.90 2.72
N MET A 56 -2.91 15.73 1.97
CA MET A 56 -1.62 15.39 2.56
C MET A 56 -0.65 16.59 2.58
N GLY A 57 -1.00 17.72 1.95
CA GLY A 57 -0.14 18.90 1.87
C GLY A 57 1.19 18.60 1.16
N LEU A 58 1.25 17.50 0.41
CA LEU A 58 2.44 17.12 -0.34
C LEU A 58 2.53 18.05 -1.53
N ASN A 59 3.43 19.03 -1.43
CA ASN A 59 3.78 19.87 -2.56
C ASN A 59 4.73 19.05 -3.45
N TRP A 60 4.25 18.65 -4.61
CA TRP A 60 5.03 17.93 -5.60
C TRP A 60 6.24 18.81 -6.01
N THR A 61 7.44 18.49 -5.51
CA THR A 61 8.70 19.14 -5.92
C THR A 61 9.20 18.65 -7.29
N LEU A 62 8.55 17.61 -7.82
CA LEU A 62 8.68 17.02 -9.15
C LEU A 62 7.37 17.26 -9.90
N GLU A 63 7.37 17.30 -11.24
CA GLU A 63 6.16 17.37 -12.07
C GLU A 63 5.01 16.50 -11.53
N SER A 64 3.77 17.00 -11.60
CA SER A 64 2.58 16.24 -11.16
C SER A 64 2.47 14.92 -11.95
N LEU A 65 1.77 13.91 -11.40
CA LEU A 65 1.60 12.64 -12.09
C LEU A 65 0.95 12.81 -13.46
N LEU A 66 0.01 13.74 -13.57
CA LEU A 66 -0.66 14.08 -14.81
C LEU A 66 0.30 14.67 -15.85
N VAL A 67 1.19 15.56 -15.44
CA VAL A 67 2.23 16.09 -16.33
C VAL A 67 3.22 14.99 -16.70
N TYR A 68 3.71 14.23 -15.74
CA TYR A 68 4.69 13.17 -15.99
C TYR A 68 4.16 12.09 -16.96
N HIS A 69 2.90 11.70 -16.81
CA HIS A 69 2.33 10.55 -17.55
C HIS A 69 1.56 10.96 -18.81
N HIS A 70 0.97 12.16 -18.85
CA HIS A 70 0.16 12.64 -19.96
C HIS A 70 0.64 13.96 -20.58
N ALA A 71 1.74 14.54 -20.08
CA ALA A 71 2.26 15.84 -20.51
C ALA A 71 1.21 16.96 -20.43
N ASP A 72 0.30 16.89 -19.46
CA ASP A 72 -0.82 17.83 -19.31
C ASP A 72 -0.80 18.55 -17.95
N ALA A 73 -0.37 19.80 -17.96
CA ALA A 73 -0.30 20.67 -16.77
C ALA A 73 -1.63 21.34 -16.41
N HIS A 74 -2.63 21.31 -17.30
CA HIS A 74 -3.93 21.95 -17.09
C HIS A 74 -5.05 20.92 -16.93
N GLY A 75 -4.69 19.64 -16.80
CA GLY A 75 -5.61 18.55 -17.01
C GLY A 75 -6.73 18.39 -15.99
N GLY A 76 -6.66 19.10 -14.85
CA GLY A 76 -7.75 19.19 -13.90
C GLY A 76 -9.05 19.74 -14.49
N GLN A 77 -8.99 20.61 -15.52
CA GLN A 77 -10.19 21.11 -16.21
C GLN A 77 -10.61 20.18 -17.35
N ARG A 78 -9.63 19.73 -18.16
CA ARG A 78 -9.87 18.82 -19.29
C ARG A 78 -10.48 17.49 -18.85
N CYS A 79 -10.16 17.01 -17.65
CA CYS A 79 -10.77 15.82 -17.06
C CYS A 79 -12.31 15.90 -17.01
N TRP A 80 -12.88 17.10 -16.80
CA TRP A 80 -14.35 17.29 -16.79
C TRP A 80 -14.93 17.39 -18.19
N ALA A 81 -14.21 18.04 -19.13
CA ALA A 81 -14.61 18.04 -20.54
C ALA A 81 -14.69 16.63 -21.12
N LEU A 82 -13.72 15.76 -20.78
CA LEU A 82 -13.76 14.34 -21.15
C LEU A 82 -14.99 13.62 -20.57
N LEU A 83 -15.42 13.97 -19.36
CA LEU A 83 -16.63 13.43 -18.76
C LEU A 83 -17.89 13.89 -19.51
N ASP A 84 -17.94 15.15 -19.92
CA ASP A 84 -19.05 15.69 -20.73
C ASP A 84 -19.15 14.97 -22.08
N GLU A 85 -18.02 14.66 -22.72
CA GLU A 85 -17.97 13.86 -23.94
C GLU A 85 -18.51 12.43 -23.73
N LEU A 86 -18.17 11.79 -22.61
CA LEU A 86 -18.66 10.45 -22.22
C LEU A 86 -20.17 10.44 -21.91
N LEU A 87 -20.72 11.59 -21.49
CA LEU A 87 -22.13 11.77 -21.15
C LEU A 87 -22.97 12.36 -22.30
N ALA A 88 -22.36 12.64 -23.44
CA ALA A 88 -23.06 13.19 -24.60
C ALA A 88 -24.12 12.20 -25.13
N PRO A 89 -25.24 12.67 -25.72
CA PRO A 89 -26.34 11.81 -26.16
C PRO A 89 -25.92 10.64 -27.06
N ASP A 90 -24.97 10.89 -27.97
CA ASP A 90 -24.46 9.89 -28.92
C ASP A 90 -23.23 9.11 -28.42
N ALA A 91 -22.75 9.40 -27.20
CA ALA A 91 -21.55 8.78 -26.65
C ALA A 91 -21.70 7.26 -26.56
N ALA A 92 -22.92 6.75 -26.37
CA ALA A 92 -23.18 5.31 -26.36
C ALA A 92 -22.86 4.59 -27.65
N ARG A 93 -23.08 5.26 -28.78
CA ARG A 93 -22.77 4.72 -30.10
C ARG A 93 -21.27 4.84 -30.41
N ARG A 94 -20.66 5.98 -30.05
CA ARG A 94 -19.25 6.26 -30.35
C ARG A 94 -18.28 5.51 -29.44
N GLN A 95 -18.64 5.30 -28.18
CA GLN A 95 -17.76 4.77 -27.14
C GLN A 95 -18.47 3.63 -26.37
N PRO A 96 -18.53 2.41 -26.93
CA PRO A 96 -19.23 1.28 -26.33
C PRO A 96 -18.64 0.86 -24.97
N HIS A 97 -17.36 1.17 -24.71
CA HIS A 97 -16.66 0.88 -23.46
C HIS A 97 -16.69 2.03 -22.43
N ARG A 98 -17.61 3.00 -22.56
CA ARG A 98 -17.66 4.17 -21.66
C ARG A 98 -18.11 3.87 -20.23
N LYS A 99 -18.90 2.81 -20.02
CA LYS A 99 -19.51 2.52 -18.70
C LYS A 99 -18.47 2.33 -17.57
N PRO A 100 -17.39 1.55 -17.75
CA PRO A 100 -16.30 1.49 -16.77
C PRO A 100 -15.68 2.85 -16.43
N LEU A 101 -15.50 3.73 -17.41
CA LEU A 101 -15.00 5.09 -17.17
C LEU A 101 -16.00 5.91 -16.35
N LEU A 102 -17.29 5.90 -16.71
CA LEU A 102 -18.34 6.59 -15.95
C LEU A 102 -18.40 6.12 -14.49
N ALA A 103 -18.25 4.80 -14.26
CA ALA A 103 -18.19 4.23 -12.91
C ALA A 103 -16.94 4.73 -12.15
N LEU A 104 -15.80 4.83 -12.82
CA LEU A 104 -14.58 5.37 -12.22
C LEU A 104 -14.73 6.85 -11.87
N TYR A 105 -15.43 7.65 -12.70
CA TYR A 105 -15.77 9.04 -12.38
C TYR A 105 -16.70 9.15 -11.16
N ASP A 106 -17.76 8.34 -11.07
CA ASP A 106 -18.62 8.37 -9.87
C ASP A 106 -17.83 8.06 -8.60
N LEU A 107 -16.96 7.04 -8.67
CA LEU A 107 -16.08 6.67 -7.57
C LEU A 107 -15.10 7.80 -7.22
N ALA A 108 -14.49 8.44 -8.21
CA ALA A 108 -13.55 9.54 -7.99
C ALA A 108 -14.23 10.72 -7.24
N ILE A 109 -15.45 11.08 -7.64
CA ILE A 109 -16.23 12.12 -6.95
C ILE A 109 -16.61 11.66 -5.54
N ALA A 110 -17.00 10.39 -5.37
CA ALA A 110 -17.32 9.82 -4.06
C ALA A 110 -16.12 9.80 -3.10
N LEU A 111 -14.90 9.63 -3.61
CA LEU A 111 -13.64 9.74 -2.86
C LEU A 111 -13.28 11.19 -2.50
N GLY A 112 -13.97 12.15 -3.14
CA GLY A 112 -13.90 13.57 -2.87
C GLY A 112 -13.19 14.38 -3.95
N MET A 113 -13.01 13.86 -5.17
CA MET A 113 -12.55 14.70 -6.29
C MET A 113 -13.54 15.82 -6.54
N ARG A 114 -13.04 17.06 -6.66
CA ARG A 114 -13.88 18.25 -6.89
C ARG A 114 -13.45 19.02 -8.13
N GLY A 115 -12.15 19.06 -8.43
CA GLY A 115 -11.61 19.82 -9.56
C GLY A 115 -12.14 21.26 -9.63
N VAL A 116 -12.60 21.69 -10.80
CA VAL A 116 -13.15 23.03 -11.04
C VAL A 116 -14.35 23.36 -10.16
N HIS A 117 -15.12 22.36 -9.73
CA HIS A 117 -16.28 22.56 -8.87
C HIS A 117 -15.88 22.94 -7.43
N ALA A 118 -14.62 22.78 -7.02
CA ALA A 118 -14.16 23.19 -5.70
C ALA A 118 -14.24 24.71 -5.48
N LEU A 119 -14.12 25.50 -6.55
CA LEU A 119 -14.09 26.97 -6.51
C LEU A 119 -15.42 27.60 -7.00
N ALA A 120 -16.31 26.79 -7.56
CA ALA A 120 -17.57 27.27 -8.13
C ALA A 120 -18.65 27.49 -7.04
N PRO A 121 -19.41 28.60 -7.09
CA PRO A 121 -20.60 28.76 -6.26
C PRO A 121 -21.58 27.61 -6.51
N GLY A 122 -22.01 26.92 -5.46
CA GLY A 122 -22.90 25.74 -5.58
C GLY A 122 -22.23 24.48 -6.12
N GLY A 123 -20.89 24.42 -6.17
CA GLY A 123 -20.14 23.28 -6.71
C GLY A 123 -20.46 21.93 -6.07
N GLU A 124 -20.71 21.87 -4.76
CA GLU A 124 -21.13 20.65 -4.07
C GLU A 124 -22.47 20.11 -4.60
N GLN A 125 -23.44 21.00 -4.83
CA GLN A 125 -24.73 20.61 -5.40
C GLN A 125 -24.57 20.15 -6.85
N ALA A 126 -23.70 20.80 -7.63
CA ALA A 126 -23.39 20.39 -9.00
C ALA A 126 -22.75 18.99 -9.03
N LEU A 127 -21.80 18.70 -8.13
CA LEU A 127 -21.18 17.37 -8.00
C LEU A 127 -22.22 16.32 -7.60
N HIS A 128 -23.13 16.63 -6.69
CA HIS A 128 -24.22 15.71 -6.30
C HIS A 128 -25.15 15.39 -7.49
N GLN A 129 -25.55 16.41 -8.25
CA GLN A 129 -26.37 16.24 -9.45
C GLN A 129 -25.64 15.41 -10.52
N LEU A 130 -24.35 15.67 -10.72
CA LEU A 130 -23.52 14.92 -11.65
C LEU A 130 -23.42 13.45 -11.26
N ARG A 131 -23.21 13.13 -9.98
CA ARG A 131 -23.24 11.74 -9.49
C ARG A 131 -24.60 11.07 -9.72
N THR A 132 -25.68 11.78 -9.48
CA THR A 132 -27.04 11.28 -9.75
C THR A 132 -27.20 10.92 -11.24
N ARG A 133 -26.70 11.79 -12.14
CA ARG A 133 -26.70 11.53 -13.60
C ARG A 133 -25.82 10.33 -13.97
N LEU A 134 -24.62 10.21 -13.39
CA LEU A 134 -23.73 9.07 -13.62
C LEU A 134 -24.38 7.75 -13.20
N GLN A 135 -25.01 7.72 -12.04
CA GLN A 135 -25.73 6.54 -11.54
C GLN A 135 -26.89 6.14 -12.46
N ALA A 136 -27.63 7.11 -12.99
CA ALA A 136 -28.68 6.85 -13.97
C ALA A 136 -28.14 6.23 -15.29
N GLU A 137 -27.01 6.72 -15.79
CA GLU A 137 -26.35 6.16 -17.00
C GLU A 137 -25.80 4.74 -16.77
N LEU A 138 -25.33 4.46 -15.55
CA LEU A 138 -24.79 3.16 -15.16
C LEU A 138 -25.91 2.12 -14.91
N GLY A 139 -27.06 2.55 -14.41
CA GLY A 139 -28.18 1.67 -14.05
C GLY A 139 -27.79 0.65 -12.98
N ASP A 140 -28.27 -0.59 -13.12
CA ASP A 140 -28.02 -1.69 -12.17
C ASP A 140 -26.53 -1.99 -11.93
N ALA A 141 -25.66 -1.62 -12.87
CA ALA A 141 -24.22 -1.78 -12.72
C ALA A 141 -23.64 -0.89 -11.61
N ALA A 142 -24.24 0.28 -11.34
CA ALA A 142 -23.82 1.14 -10.23
C ALA A 142 -24.16 0.53 -8.87
N ALA A 143 -25.29 -0.17 -8.75
CA ALA A 143 -25.71 -0.81 -7.50
C ALA A 143 -24.79 -1.98 -7.08
N GLN A 144 -24.09 -2.58 -8.05
CA GLN A 144 -23.17 -3.70 -7.84
C GLN A 144 -21.70 -3.26 -7.70
N ALA A 145 -21.40 -1.98 -7.94
CA ALA A 145 -20.05 -1.46 -7.82
C ALA A 145 -19.68 -1.28 -6.33
N PRO A 146 -18.48 -1.72 -5.89
CA PRO A 146 -18.08 -1.57 -4.49
C PRO A 146 -18.01 -0.10 -4.13
N GLY A 147 -18.65 0.28 -3.01
CA GLY A 147 -18.61 1.65 -2.51
C GLY A 147 -17.20 2.08 -2.10
N PRO A 148 -16.94 3.39 -1.89
CA PRO A 148 -15.63 3.90 -1.52
C PRO A 148 -15.04 3.23 -0.25
N ALA A 149 -15.89 2.94 0.73
CA ALA A 149 -15.48 2.28 1.97
C ALA A 149 -15.05 0.82 1.73
N GLU A 150 -15.80 0.10 0.90
CA GLU A 150 -15.48 -1.29 0.52
C GLU A 150 -14.20 -1.36 -0.30
N MET A 151 -14.02 -0.42 -1.23
CA MET A 151 -12.79 -0.31 -2.02
C MET A 151 -11.57 0.01 -1.14
N MET A 152 -11.71 0.89 -0.15
CA MET A 152 -10.64 1.18 0.81
C MET A 152 -10.31 -0.07 1.66
N ALA A 153 -11.31 -0.85 2.06
CA ALA A 153 -11.10 -2.12 2.73
C ALA A 153 -10.39 -3.15 1.83
N LEU A 154 -10.68 -3.19 0.52
CA LEU A 154 -9.99 -4.04 -0.46
C LEU A 154 -8.55 -3.58 -0.73
N ALA A 155 -8.30 -2.27 -0.78
CA ALA A 155 -6.98 -1.68 -0.98
C ALA A 155 -6.05 -1.97 0.22
N THR A 156 -6.58 -1.88 1.43
CA THR A 156 -5.83 -2.17 2.67
C THR A 156 -5.56 -3.66 2.86
N ARG A 157 -6.36 -4.57 2.29
CA ARG A 157 -6.08 -6.03 2.28
C ARG A 157 -4.79 -6.40 1.54
N HIS A 158 -4.36 -5.60 0.56
CA HIS A 158 -3.11 -5.82 -0.18
C HIS A 158 -1.88 -5.23 0.53
N ALA A 159 -2.05 -4.43 1.59
CA ALA A 159 -0.97 -3.93 2.43
C ALA A 159 -0.60 -4.95 3.52
N ARG A 160 -0.16 -6.16 3.13
CA ARG A 160 0.42 -7.12 4.08
C ARG A 160 1.83 -6.67 4.50
N PRO A 161 2.22 -6.79 5.78
CA PRO A 161 3.55 -6.44 6.23
C PRO A 161 4.60 -7.35 5.56
N SER A 162 5.77 -6.78 5.28
CA SER A 162 6.82 -7.46 4.52
C SER A 162 7.32 -8.71 5.25
N ARG A 163 7.40 -9.82 4.49
CA ARG A 163 7.87 -11.16 4.90
C ARG A 163 9.27 -11.19 5.54
N ARG A 164 9.98 -10.06 5.56
CA ARG A 164 11.33 -9.87 6.13
C ARG A 164 11.34 -9.96 7.65
N TRP A 165 10.28 -9.52 8.34
CA TRP A 165 10.19 -9.59 9.81
C TRP A 165 10.05 -11.02 10.33
N LEU A 166 9.45 -11.92 9.55
CA LEU A 166 9.37 -13.34 9.89
C LEU A 166 10.75 -14.02 9.86
N GLY A 167 11.65 -13.60 8.97
CA GLY A 167 13.01 -14.12 8.90
C GLY A 167 13.87 -13.69 10.09
N VAL A 168 13.73 -12.45 10.54
CA VAL A 168 14.46 -11.91 11.70
C VAL A 168 14.04 -12.63 12.99
N GLY A 169 12.74 -12.86 13.18
CA GLY A 169 12.23 -13.59 14.35
C GLY A 169 12.76 -15.02 14.44
N LEU A 170 12.82 -15.74 13.31
CA LEU A 170 13.34 -17.11 13.28
C LEU A 170 14.84 -17.15 13.60
N ALA A 171 15.64 -16.22 13.04
CA ALA A 171 17.07 -16.15 13.33
C ALA A 171 17.36 -15.86 14.80
N ALA A 172 16.61 -14.94 15.42
CA ALA A 172 16.74 -14.64 16.85
C ALA A 172 16.35 -15.83 17.73
N ALA A 173 15.29 -16.56 17.39
CA ALA A 173 14.88 -17.76 18.11
C ALA A 173 15.94 -18.88 18.06
N VAL A 174 16.56 -19.08 16.88
CA VAL A 174 17.65 -20.06 16.73
C VAL A 174 18.88 -19.67 17.55
N LEU A 175 19.27 -18.40 17.54
CA LEU A 175 20.41 -17.92 18.33
C LEU A 175 20.18 -18.11 19.84
N LEU A 176 18.98 -17.83 20.33
CA LEU A 176 18.61 -18.06 21.73
C LEU A 176 18.63 -19.54 22.10
N ALA A 177 18.16 -20.41 21.20
CA ALA A 177 18.19 -21.86 21.41
C ALA A 177 19.64 -22.40 21.50
N VAL A 178 20.53 -21.95 20.61
CA VAL A 178 21.95 -22.33 20.61
C VAL A 178 22.65 -21.83 21.87
N ALA A 179 22.42 -20.57 22.26
CA ALA A 179 22.97 -20.01 23.49
C ALA A 179 22.49 -20.77 24.74
N GLY A 180 21.22 -21.15 24.78
CA GLY A 180 20.65 -21.98 25.84
C GLY A 180 21.29 -23.36 25.92
N LEU A 181 21.50 -24.03 24.78
CA LEU A 181 22.16 -25.34 24.73
C LEU A 181 23.61 -25.26 25.20
N HIS A 182 24.35 -24.23 24.77
CA HIS A 182 25.74 -24.01 25.21
C HIS A 182 25.82 -23.73 26.72
N ALA A 183 24.90 -22.93 27.27
CA ALA A 183 24.84 -22.69 28.70
C ALA A 183 24.53 -23.99 29.47
N ALA A 184 23.68 -24.85 28.93
CA ALA A 184 23.35 -26.14 29.55
C ALA A 184 24.56 -27.10 29.55
N THR A 185 25.33 -27.18 28.47
CA THR A 185 26.52 -28.03 28.41
C THR A 185 27.62 -27.54 29.35
N GLN A 186 27.84 -26.22 29.43
CA GLN A 186 28.80 -25.64 30.39
C GLN A 186 28.44 -25.99 31.84
N ARG A 187 27.15 -25.88 32.21
CA ARG A 187 26.68 -26.29 33.55
C ARG A 187 26.87 -27.78 33.82
N GLN A 188 26.68 -28.63 32.82
CA GLN A 188 26.90 -30.09 32.96
C GLN A 188 28.39 -30.41 33.17
N LEU A 189 29.28 -29.75 32.42
CA LEU A 189 30.72 -29.93 32.56
C LEU A 189 31.19 -29.49 33.95
N GLU A 190 30.76 -28.32 34.42
CA GLU A 190 31.09 -27.84 35.79
C GLU A 190 30.62 -28.83 36.86
N ALA A 191 29.39 -29.37 36.73
CA ALA A 191 28.88 -30.36 37.66
C ALA A 191 29.71 -31.65 37.66
N GLN A 192 30.14 -32.13 36.50
CA GLN A 192 31.00 -33.31 36.36
C GLN A 192 32.38 -33.10 36.97
N TRP A 193 33.00 -31.94 36.71
CA TRP A 193 34.30 -31.58 37.29
C TRP A 193 34.25 -31.51 38.82
N LEU A 194 33.20 -30.90 39.39
CA LEU A 194 33.03 -30.79 40.84
C LEU A 194 32.80 -32.15 41.51
N ALA A 195 32.07 -33.05 40.85
CA ALA A 195 31.88 -34.42 41.33
C ALA A 195 33.21 -35.19 41.34
N ALA A 196 33.94 -35.18 40.22
CA ALA A 196 35.22 -35.85 40.10
C ALA A 196 36.27 -35.30 41.10
N ALA A 197 36.31 -33.98 41.31
CA ALA A 197 37.19 -33.35 42.28
C ALA A 197 36.88 -33.77 43.72
N ARG A 198 35.58 -33.94 44.05
CA ARG A 198 35.14 -34.40 45.38
C ARG A 198 35.56 -35.85 45.64
N ASP A 199 35.36 -36.72 44.67
CA ASP A 199 35.72 -38.14 44.77
C ASP A 199 37.24 -38.31 44.95
N ALA A 200 38.04 -37.55 44.20
CA ALA A 200 39.50 -37.54 44.33
C ALA A 200 39.95 -37.05 45.71
N ALA A 201 39.32 -35.99 46.25
CA ALA A 201 39.63 -35.48 47.58
C ALA A 201 39.29 -36.49 48.69
N GLN A 202 38.18 -37.22 48.55
CA GLN A 202 37.79 -38.27 49.49
C GLN A 202 38.75 -39.47 49.48
N ALA A 203 39.20 -39.88 48.29
CA ALA A 203 40.18 -40.97 48.15
C ALA A 203 41.52 -40.62 48.83
N LEU A 204 42.02 -39.40 48.62
CA LEU A 204 43.23 -38.91 49.29
C LEU A 204 43.06 -38.83 50.81
N ALA A 205 41.90 -38.41 51.30
CA ALA A 205 41.61 -38.35 52.74
C ALA A 205 41.54 -39.75 53.39
N ALA A 206 41.03 -40.75 52.66
CA ALA A 206 40.97 -42.14 53.14
C ALA A 206 42.37 -42.77 53.27
N ASP A 207 43.25 -42.53 52.30
CA ASP A 207 44.62 -43.06 52.27
C ASP A 207 45.54 -42.40 53.33
N GLY A 208 45.23 -41.16 53.71
CA GLY A 208 45.95 -40.38 54.71
C GLY A 208 45.61 -40.65 56.17
N THR A 209 44.97 -41.78 56.52
CA THR A 209 44.73 -42.16 57.93
C THR A 209 45.92 -42.98 58.48
N PRO A 210 46.91 -42.38 59.18
CA PRO A 210 47.97 -43.14 59.82
C PRO A 210 47.36 -44.02 60.91
N GLY A 211 47.47 -45.34 60.74
CA GLY A 211 47.10 -46.30 61.75
C GLY A 211 47.76 -45.95 63.08
N SER A 212 46.94 -45.61 64.06
CA SER A 212 47.29 -45.66 65.47
C SER A 212 47.69 -47.10 65.81
N ARG A 213 48.98 -47.40 65.69
CA ARG A 213 49.52 -48.63 66.28
C ARG A 213 49.64 -48.41 67.80
N PRO A 214 49.08 -49.30 68.63
CA PRO A 214 49.23 -49.26 70.07
C PRO A 214 50.68 -49.51 70.51
#